data_AF-A0A7V4FKA0-F1
#
_entry.id   AF-A0A7V4FKA0-F1
#
_cell.length_a   1.000
_cell.length_b   1.000
_cell.length_c   1.000
_cell.angle_alpha   90.00
_cell.angle_beta   90.00
_cell.angle_gamma   90.00
#
_symmetry.space_group_name_H-M   'P 1'
#
loop_
_entity.id
_entity.type
_entity.pdbx_description
1 polymer ?
#
loop_
_entity_poly.entity_id
_entity_poly.type
_entity_poly.pdbx_seq_one_letter_code
_entity_poly.pdbx_strand_id
1 'polypeptide(L)'
;MKKNIAIVIILLTGNLLAQINIDSVLSKINYLPQDTVNISELVRQQIEQARLKAELSQIMDEHVPAKEEKVIDVKNSAATIPAASLNTVSNNKLVDAFNSLSTNVKIFLAASLLIVITVMYRRILVKIKKSFSSKLKKRIAMIREENVIVKKDKKLSKTRKALRKIKVLDHVQNDGLDLIARELSISKGEVLLASRIKKFEYGK
;
A
#
# COMPACT_ATOMS: atom_id res chain seq x y z
N MET A 1 -18.44 -0.59 -12.77
CA MET A 1 -17.78 0.27 -13.77
C MET A 1 -17.87 1.75 -13.43
N LYS A 2 -19.02 2.28 -12.97
CA LYS A 2 -19.19 3.70 -12.62
C LYS A 2 -18.17 4.26 -11.61
N LYS A 3 -17.77 3.49 -10.59
CA LYS A 3 -16.73 3.89 -9.61
C LYS A 3 -15.33 4.09 -10.21
N ASN A 4 -14.96 3.34 -11.25
CA ASN A 4 -13.63 3.48 -11.87
C ASN A 4 -13.57 4.68 -12.80
N ILE A 5 -14.70 5.04 -13.43
CA ILE A 5 -14.82 6.24 -14.25
C ILE A 5 -14.71 7.49 -13.38
N ALA A 6 -15.33 7.49 -12.19
CA ALA A 6 -15.22 8.59 -11.24
C ALA A 6 -13.76 8.84 -10.78
N ILE A 7 -12.97 7.78 -10.54
CA ILE A 7 -11.56 7.91 -10.14
C ILE A 7 -10.71 8.50 -11.27
N VAL A 8 -10.97 8.10 -12.52
CA VAL A 8 -10.28 8.65 -13.70
C VAL A 8 -10.65 10.12 -13.92
N ILE A 9 -11.92 10.49 -13.70
CA ILE A 9 -12.37 11.88 -13.80
C ILE A 9 -11.72 12.74 -12.70
N ILE A 10 -11.67 12.26 -11.45
CA ILE A 10 -11.01 12.97 -10.34
C ILE A 10 -9.52 13.19 -10.60
N LEU A 11 -8.82 12.19 -11.17
CA LEU A 11 -7.41 12.30 -11.56
C LEU A 11 -7.22 13.27 -12.74
N LEU A 12 -8.14 13.34 -13.69
CA LEU A 12 -8.07 14.31 -14.78
C LEU A 12 -8.34 15.75 -14.31
N THR A 13 -9.37 15.94 -13.47
CA THR A 13 -9.74 17.28 -12.97
C THR A 13 -8.71 17.83 -11.97
N GLY A 14 -8.04 16.96 -11.20
CA GLY A 14 -6.96 17.37 -10.31
C GLY A 14 -5.75 17.95 -11.04
N ASN A 15 -5.42 17.43 -12.23
CA ASN A 15 -4.33 17.97 -13.05
C ASN A 15 -4.68 19.33 -13.70
N LEU A 16 -5.95 19.53 -14.07
CA LEU A 16 -6.42 20.83 -14.59
C LEU A 16 -6.40 21.92 -13.50
N LEU A 17 -6.76 21.60 -12.26
CA LEU A 17 -6.67 22.53 -11.13
C LEU A 17 -5.22 22.87 -10.75
N ALA A 18 -4.28 21.95 -10.95
CA ALA A 18 -2.85 22.22 -10.74
C ALA A 18 -2.26 23.18 -11.78
N GLN A 19 -2.80 23.23 -13.01
CA GLN A 19 -2.38 24.19 -14.04
C GLN A 19 -2.96 25.59 -13.83
N ILE A 20 -4.21 25.71 -13.34
CA ILE A 20 -4.84 27.02 -13.08
C ILE A 20 -4.08 27.82 -11.99
N ASN A 21 -3.42 27.14 -11.05
CA ASN A 21 -2.61 27.77 -10.00
C ASN A 21 -1.21 28.19 -10.45
N ILE A 22 -0.73 27.77 -11.62
CA ILE A 22 0.61 28.15 -12.12
C ILE A 22 0.52 29.52 -12.80
N ASP A 23 -0.54 29.82 -13.54
CA ASP A 23 -0.73 31.13 -14.18
C ASP A 23 -0.95 32.26 -13.15
N SER A 24 -1.63 31.98 -12.03
CA SER A 24 -1.76 32.91 -10.89
C SER A 24 -0.45 33.16 -10.14
N VAL A 25 0.54 32.27 -10.26
CA VAL A 25 1.86 32.41 -9.62
C VAL A 25 2.84 33.09 -10.59
N LEU A 26 2.72 32.86 -11.89
CA LEU A 26 3.53 33.57 -12.90
C LEU A 26 3.12 35.04 -13.07
N SER A 27 1.85 35.41 -12.92
CA SER A 27 1.41 36.81 -13.02
C SER A 27 1.80 37.68 -11.82
N LYS A 28 2.39 37.10 -10.77
CA LYS A 28 2.83 37.81 -9.56
C LYS A 28 4.35 37.92 -9.42
N ILE A 29 5.12 37.41 -10.38
CA ILE A 29 6.58 37.54 -10.41
C ILE A 29 6.92 38.74 -11.28
N ASN A 30 6.77 39.93 -10.72
CA ASN A 30 7.50 41.10 -11.18
C ASN A 30 8.20 41.72 -9.96
N TYR A 31 9.54 41.73 -10.05
CA TYR A 31 10.52 42.42 -9.20
C TYR A 31 10.90 41.77 -7.86
N LEU A 32 12.02 41.02 -7.86
CA LEU A 32 13.28 41.30 -7.12
C LEU A 32 14.10 40.00 -6.95
N PRO A 33 15.25 39.84 -7.64
CA PRO A 33 16.24 38.82 -7.30
C PRO A 33 17.24 39.41 -6.31
N GLN A 34 17.30 38.88 -5.08
CA GLN A 34 18.29 39.31 -4.08
C GLN A 34 18.80 38.13 -3.24
N ASP A 35 19.12 37.00 -3.88
CA ASP A 35 19.85 35.90 -3.22
C ASP A 35 20.73 35.11 -4.22
N THR A 36 21.41 35.82 -5.11
CA THR A 36 22.61 35.31 -5.76
C THR A 36 23.79 35.58 -4.85
N VAL A 37 24.39 34.51 -4.33
CA VAL A 37 25.68 34.54 -3.60
C VAL A 37 26.66 35.39 -4.40
N ASN A 38 27.08 36.52 -3.84
CA ASN A 38 27.95 37.46 -4.51
C ASN A 38 29.38 36.88 -4.51
N ILE A 39 29.74 36.21 -5.61
CA ILE A 39 31.01 35.49 -5.79
C ILE A 39 32.22 36.40 -5.48
N SER A 40 32.08 37.72 -5.66
CA SER A 40 33.11 38.70 -5.35
C SER A 40 33.47 38.79 -3.85
N GLU A 41 32.50 38.60 -2.96
CA GLU A 41 32.74 38.59 -1.50
C GLU A 41 33.41 37.28 -1.05
N LEU A 42 33.04 36.15 -1.66
CA LEU A 42 33.59 34.85 -1.33
C LEU A 42 35.08 34.74 -1.74
N VAL A 43 35.45 35.32 -2.87
CA VAL A 43 36.85 35.41 -3.31
C VAL A 43 37.66 36.37 -2.44
N ARG A 44 37.07 37.50 -2.00
CA ARG A 44 37.74 38.41 -1.05
C ARG A 44 38.02 37.74 0.29
N GLN A 45 37.07 36.97 0.82
CA GLN A 45 37.28 36.21 2.06
C GLN A 45 38.38 35.16 1.93
N GLN A 46 38.51 34.50 0.77
CA GLN A 46 39.60 33.54 0.55
C GLN A 46 40.98 34.22 0.47
N ILE A 47 41.07 35.42 -0.13
CA ILE A 47 42.32 36.20 -0.18
C ILE A 47 42.74 36.67 1.21
N GLU A 48 41.80 37.11 2.04
CA GLU A 48 42.10 37.52 3.43
C GLU A 48 42.51 36.34 4.31
N GLN A 49 41.85 35.19 4.18
CA GLN A 49 42.26 33.98 4.92
C GLN A 49 43.65 33.48 4.50
N ALA A 50 43.98 33.59 3.20
CA ALA A 50 45.32 33.25 2.73
C ALA A 50 46.39 34.24 3.23
N ARG A 51 46.07 35.54 3.30
CA ARG A 51 46.98 36.56 3.85
C ARG A 51 47.23 36.38 5.34
N LEU A 52 46.18 36.14 6.14
CA LEU A 52 46.33 35.89 7.58
C LEU A 52 47.13 34.62 7.86
N LYS A 53 46.96 33.57 7.03
CA LYS A 53 47.72 32.33 7.16
C LYS A 53 49.20 32.52 6.80
N ALA A 54 49.50 33.37 5.81
CA ALA A 54 50.87 33.73 5.44
C ALA A 54 51.56 34.59 6.52
N GLU A 55 50.82 35.49 7.15
CA GLU A 55 51.31 36.33 8.25
C GLU A 55 51.55 35.51 9.53
N LEU A 56 50.68 34.53 9.82
CA LEU A 56 50.87 33.60 10.94
C LEU A 56 52.09 32.68 10.75
N SER A 57 52.38 32.27 9.51
CA SER A 57 53.59 31.48 9.21
C SER A 57 54.88 32.29 9.31
N GLN A 58 54.84 33.62 9.10
CA GLN A 58 56.01 34.48 9.30
C GLN A 58 56.31 34.74 10.79
N ILE A 59 55.32 34.59 11.67
CA ILE A 59 55.49 34.71 13.14
C ILE A 59 56.00 33.39 13.76
N MET A 60 55.84 32.24 13.09
CA MET A 60 56.22 30.92 13.63
C MET A 60 57.64 30.44 13.28
N ASP A 61 58.39 31.14 12.42
CA ASP A 61 59.74 30.72 12.00
C ASP A 61 60.89 31.43 12.74
N GLU A 62 60.60 32.26 13.76
CA GLU A 62 61.62 32.94 14.56
C GLU A 62 61.66 32.49 16.03
N HIS A 63 61.59 31.18 16.35
CA HIS A 63 62.29 30.59 17.52
C HIS A 63 62.12 29.06 17.62
N VAL A 64 63.23 28.35 17.43
CA VAL A 64 63.50 26.95 17.82
C VAL A 64 64.94 26.98 18.39
N PRO A 65 65.41 26.15 19.36
CA PRO A 65 64.83 24.95 20.03
C PRO A 65 65.02 24.89 21.59
N ALA A 66 64.43 23.87 22.25
CA ALA A 66 65.15 22.81 23.01
C ALA A 66 64.44 22.27 24.30
N LYS A 67 64.44 20.92 24.41
CA LYS A 67 64.56 20.05 25.61
C LYS A 67 63.46 19.99 26.70
N GLU A 68 62.93 18.77 26.93
CA GLU A 68 63.00 17.92 28.17
C GLU A 68 61.74 18.13 29.06
N GLU A 69 61.21 17.23 29.90
CA GLU A 69 61.19 15.78 30.12
C GLU A 69 59.96 15.53 31.04
N LYS A 70 59.31 14.35 30.94
CA LYS A 70 58.41 13.65 31.89
C LYS A 70 57.61 14.42 32.97
N VAL A 71 56.31 14.10 33.07
CA VAL A 71 55.72 13.44 34.26
C VAL A 71 54.55 12.55 33.81
N ILE A 72 54.59 11.29 34.26
CA ILE A 72 53.51 10.31 34.19
C ILE A 72 52.60 10.58 35.38
N ASP A 73 51.29 10.71 35.16
CA ASP A 73 50.31 10.38 36.20
C ASP A 73 49.14 9.60 35.63
N VAL A 74 48.96 8.41 36.18
CA VAL A 74 47.94 7.43 35.86
C VAL A 74 46.73 7.74 36.73
N LYS A 75 45.56 8.01 36.11
CA LYS A 75 44.26 7.58 36.65
C LYS A 75 43.10 7.76 35.65
N ASN A 76 42.46 6.61 35.41
CA ASN A 76 41.03 6.41 35.24
C ASN A 76 40.35 6.75 33.90
N SER A 77 40.02 5.67 33.20
CA SER A 77 38.65 5.39 32.74
C SER A 77 38.07 6.24 31.61
N ALA A 78 38.47 5.90 30.39
CA ALA A 78 37.52 5.60 29.31
C ALA A 78 38.28 4.85 28.22
N ALA A 79 38.13 3.53 28.18
CA ALA A 79 38.38 2.80 26.95
C ALA A 79 37.32 3.25 25.94
N THR A 80 37.58 4.36 25.27
CA THR A 80 36.91 4.74 24.04
C THR A 80 37.37 3.71 23.02
N ILE A 81 36.62 2.62 22.93
CA ILE A 81 36.63 1.74 21.76
C ILE A 81 36.51 2.72 20.59
N PRO A 82 37.50 2.80 19.67
CA PRO A 82 37.31 3.60 18.47
C PRO A 82 36.06 3.00 17.83
N ALA A 83 34.99 3.79 17.77
CA ALA A 83 33.83 3.48 16.97
C ALA A 83 34.39 3.33 15.56
N ALA A 84 34.74 2.09 15.20
CA ALA A 84 35.04 1.69 13.85
C ALA A 84 33.85 2.24 13.08
N SER A 85 34.13 3.30 12.32
CA SER A 85 33.18 3.93 11.44
C SER A 85 32.66 2.81 10.58
N LEU A 86 31.45 2.34 10.92
CA LEU A 86 30.61 1.58 10.04
C LEU A 86 30.32 2.54 8.90
N ASN A 87 31.28 2.63 7.98
CA ASN A 87 31.06 3.04 6.62
C ASN A 87 30.08 2.01 6.07
N THR A 88 28.80 2.24 6.34
CA THR A 88 27.72 1.78 5.50
C THR A 88 27.99 2.39 4.14
N VAL A 89 28.85 1.73 3.37
CA VAL A 89 28.96 1.90 1.93
C VAL A 89 27.64 1.37 1.38
N SER A 90 26.63 2.21 1.54
CA SER A 90 25.31 2.08 0.96
C SER A 90 25.55 2.16 -0.54
N ASN A 91 25.56 0.99 -1.19
CA ASN A 91 25.64 0.87 -2.64
C ASN A 91 24.33 1.32 -3.30
N ASN A 92 23.82 2.48 -2.90
CA ASN A 92 22.62 3.11 -3.41
C ASN A 92 22.88 3.89 -4.71
N LYS A 93 23.86 3.44 -5.51
CA LYS A 93 24.18 4.03 -6.82
C LYS A 93 22.94 4.14 -7.72
N LEU A 94 21.96 3.24 -7.56
CA LEU A 94 20.68 3.30 -8.27
C LEU A 94 19.75 4.39 -7.75
N VAL A 95 19.72 4.63 -6.44
CA VAL A 95 18.92 5.70 -5.83
C VAL A 95 19.54 7.06 -6.15
N ASP A 96 20.86 7.16 -6.13
CA ASP A 96 21.58 8.39 -6.48
C ASP A 96 21.43 8.72 -7.97
N ALA A 97 21.49 7.70 -8.85
CA ALA A 97 21.17 7.86 -10.27
C ALA A 97 19.70 8.22 -10.51
N PHE A 98 18.78 7.76 -9.66
CA PHE A 98 17.39 8.18 -9.75
C PHE A 98 17.19 9.63 -9.30
N ASN A 99 17.92 10.04 -8.26
CA ASN A 99 17.84 11.37 -7.69
C ASN A 99 18.49 12.42 -8.58
N SER A 100 19.50 12.07 -9.37
CA SER A 100 20.16 12.97 -10.33
C SER A 100 19.32 13.29 -11.58
N LEU A 101 18.22 12.58 -11.82
CA LEU A 101 17.33 12.86 -12.95
C LEU A 101 16.50 14.14 -12.75
N SER A 102 16.27 14.85 -13.85
CA SER A 102 15.32 15.96 -13.92
C SER A 102 13.92 15.54 -13.47
N THR A 103 13.23 16.44 -12.76
CA THR A 103 11.87 16.22 -12.24
C THR A 103 10.88 15.82 -13.34
N ASN A 104 11.03 16.36 -14.55
CA ASN A 104 10.17 16.02 -15.70
C ASN A 104 10.29 14.54 -16.09
N VAL A 105 11.52 14.00 -16.06
CA VAL A 105 11.78 12.60 -16.38
C VAL A 105 11.25 11.68 -15.28
N LYS A 106 11.38 12.08 -14.01
CA LYS A 106 10.82 11.33 -12.87
C LYS A 106 9.30 11.19 -12.98
N ILE A 107 8.60 12.28 -13.32
CA ILE A 107 7.13 12.28 -13.50
C ILE A 107 6.73 11.37 -14.66
N PHE A 108 7.42 11.48 -15.81
CA PHE A 108 7.14 10.63 -16.97
C PHE A 108 7.34 9.14 -16.66
N LEU A 109 8.41 8.81 -15.95
CA LEU A 109 8.75 7.44 -15.58
C LEU A 109 7.74 6.87 -14.56
N ALA A 110 7.30 7.68 -13.60
CA ALA A 110 6.24 7.31 -12.67
C ALA A 110 4.89 7.09 -13.38
N ALA A 111 4.52 7.96 -14.33
CA ALA A 111 3.30 7.82 -15.12
C ALA A 111 3.32 6.55 -15.98
N SER A 112 4.45 6.28 -16.65
CA SER A 112 4.67 5.04 -17.42
C SER A 112 4.52 3.80 -16.54
N LEU A 113 5.15 3.79 -15.36
CA LEU A 113 5.04 2.70 -14.40
C LEU A 113 3.60 2.47 -13.95
N LEU A 114 2.86 3.55 -13.66
CA LEU A 114 1.47 3.48 -13.22
C LEU A 114 0.56 2.83 -14.28
N ILE A 115 0.75 3.16 -15.55
CA ILE A 115 0.01 2.54 -16.67
C ILE A 115 0.30 1.04 -16.73
N VAL A 116 1.57 0.64 -16.66
CA VAL A 116 1.98 -0.77 -16.68
C VAL A 116 1.38 -1.54 -15.51
N ILE A 117 1.48 -0.99 -14.29
CA ILE A 117 0.90 -1.60 -13.07
C ILE A 117 -0.61 -1.76 -13.23
N THR A 118 -1.30 -0.75 -13.76
CA THR A 118 -2.75 -0.78 -13.97
C THR A 118 -3.17 -1.87 -14.95
N VAL A 119 -2.45 -2.02 -16.06
CA VAL A 119 -2.69 -3.08 -17.06
C VAL A 119 -2.42 -4.47 -16.45
N MET A 120 -1.34 -4.63 -15.69
CA MET A 120 -1.00 -5.88 -15.00
C MET A 120 -2.07 -6.26 -13.97
N TYR A 121 -2.48 -5.31 -13.14
CA TYR A 121 -3.55 -5.51 -12.15
C TYR A 121 -4.85 -5.97 -12.81
N ARG A 122 -5.27 -5.32 -13.91
CA ARG A 122 -6.45 -5.74 -14.68
C ARG A 122 -6.31 -7.16 -15.21
N ARG A 123 -5.15 -7.54 -15.77
CA ARG A 123 -4.91 -8.90 -16.27
C ARG A 123 -5.02 -9.95 -15.16
N ILE A 124 -4.46 -9.67 -13.99
CA ILE A 124 -4.53 -10.57 -12.82
C ILE A 124 -5.98 -10.74 -12.36
N LEU A 125 -6.73 -9.64 -12.19
CA LEU A 125 -8.14 -9.70 -11.79
C LEU A 125 -9.00 -10.54 -12.74
N VAL A 126 -8.79 -10.41 -14.05
CA VAL A 126 -9.53 -11.21 -15.04
C VAL A 126 -9.20 -12.69 -14.92
N LYS A 127 -7.91 -13.05 -14.74
CA LYS A 127 -7.49 -14.44 -14.53
C LYS A 127 -8.13 -15.05 -13.28
N ILE A 128 -8.14 -14.30 -12.18
CA ILE A 128 -8.75 -14.71 -10.92
C ILE A 128 -10.25 -14.95 -11.10
N LYS A 129 -10.99 -14.03 -11.72
CA LYS A 129 -12.43 -14.21 -11.98
C LYS A 129 -12.73 -15.43 -12.86
N LYS A 130 -11.91 -15.67 -13.88
CA LYS A 130 -12.05 -16.84 -14.76
C LYS A 130 -11.81 -18.16 -13.99
N SER A 131 -10.83 -18.22 -13.10
CA SER A 131 -10.53 -19.45 -12.35
C SER A 131 -11.63 -19.83 -11.35
N PHE A 132 -12.28 -18.85 -10.72
CA PHE A 132 -13.42 -19.12 -9.84
C PHE A 132 -14.63 -19.65 -10.61
N SER A 133 -14.97 -19.03 -11.75
CA SER A 133 -16.09 -19.49 -12.57
C SER A 133 -15.83 -20.85 -13.23
N SER A 134 -14.59 -21.15 -13.63
CA SER A 134 -14.25 -22.47 -14.20
C SER A 134 -14.31 -23.58 -13.15
N LYS A 135 -13.86 -23.33 -11.91
CA LYS A 135 -14.03 -24.28 -10.79
C LYS A 135 -15.50 -24.56 -10.48
N LEU A 136 -16.34 -23.52 -10.48
CA LEU A 136 -17.79 -23.68 -10.28
C LEU A 136 -18.43 -24.47 -11.42
N LYS A 137 -18.12 -24.12 -12.68
CA LYS A 137 -18.59 -24.85 -13.86
C LYS A 137 -18.16 -26.32 -13.81
N LYS A 138 -16.91 -26.62 -13.41
CA LYS A 138 -16.42 -28.00 -13.25
C LYS A 138 -17.19 -28.76 -12.18
N ARG A 139 -17.50 -28.13 -11.03
CA ARG A 139 -18.35 -28.76 -9.99
C ARG A 139 -19.77 -29.05 -10.48
N ILE A 140 -20.38 -28.11 -11.21
CA ILE A 140 -21.70 -28.31 -11.81
C ILE A 140 -21.67 -29.43 -12.86
N ALA A 141 -20.63 -29.46 -13.71
CA ALA A 141 -20.44 -30.52 -14.68
C ALA A 141 -20.29 -31.89 -13.99
N MET A 142 -19.48 -31.99 -12.93
CA MET A 142 -19.37 -33.22 -12.13
C MET A 142 -20.70 -33.65 -11.52
N ILE A 143 -21.53 -32.73 -11.00
CA ILE A 143 -22.88 -33.06 -10.51
C ILE A 143 -23.81 -33.57 -11.62
N ARG A 144 -23.56 -33.16 -12.88
CA ARG A 144 -24.37 -33.53 -14.03
C ARG A 144 -23.92 -34.85 -14.67
N GLU A 145 -22.62 -35.09 -14.69
CA GLU A 145 -21.98 -36.23 -15.35
C GLU A 145 -21.82 -37.42 -14.40
N GLU A 146 -21.41 -37.17 -13.17
CA GLU A 146 -21.54 -38.14 -12.09
C GLU A 146 -22.91 -37.89 -11.47
N ASN A 147 -23.80 -38.89 -11.45
CA ASN A 147 -24.93 -38.89 -10.52
C ASN A 147 -24.34 -38.91 -9.10
N VAL A 148 -23.85 -37.76 -8.62
CA VAL A 148 -23.29 -37.62 -7.28
C VAL A 148 -24.48 -37.81 -6.36
N ILE A 149 -24.67 -39.05 -5.93
CA ILE A 149 -25.54 -39.39 -4.82
C ILE A 149 -24.91 -38.68 -3.63
N VAL A 150 -25.33 -37.44 -3.38
CA VAL A 150 -24.99 -36.70 -2.18
C VAL A 150 -25.38 -37.64 -1.05
N LYS A 151 -24.37 -38.23 -0.38
CA LYS A 151 -24.60 -39.19 0.71
C LYS A 151 -25.48 -38.48 1.73
N LYS A 152 -26.77 -38.83 1.72
CA LYS A 152 -27.75 -38.19 2.59
C LYS A 152 -27.31 -38.47 4.01
N ASP A 153 -27.04 -37.41 4.75
CA ASP A 153 -26.74 -37.53 6.17
C ASP A 153 -27.87 -38.32 6.85
N LYS A 154 -27.53 -39.49 7.40
CA LYS A 154 -28.49 -40.43 8.00
C LYS A 154 -29.17 -39.80 9.21
N LYS A 155 -28.48 -38.92 9.94
CA LYS A 155 -29.00 -38.24 11.13
C LYS A 155 -30.19 -37.34 10.79
N LEU A 156 -30.10 -36.60 9.69
CA LEU A 156 -31.14 -35.66 9.23
C LEU A 156 -32.27 -36.33 8.43
N SER A 157 -32.19 -37.64 8.18
CA SER A 157 -33.21 -38.39 7.42
C SER A 157 -34.57 -38.38 8.12
N LYS A 158 -34.59 -38.51 9.46
CA LYS A 158 -35.82 -38.47 10.26
C LYS A 158 -36.50 -37.11 10.15
N THR A 159 -35.75 -36.03 10.36
CA THR A 159 -36.25 -34.64 10.25
C THR A 159 -36.80 -34.33 8.86
N ARG A 160 -36.12 -34.76 7.78
CA ARG A 160 -36.61 -34.60 6.41
C ARG A 160 -37.93 -35.35 6.14
N LYS A 161 -38.07 -36.56 6.68
CA LYS A 161 -39.32 -37.33 6.57
C LYS A 161 -40.45 -36.65 7.33
N ALA A 162 -40.18 -36.09 8.52
CA ALA A 162 -41.14 -35.33 9.30
C ALA A 162 -41.58 -34.05 8.56
N LEU A 163 -40.62 -33.24 8.10
CA LEU A 163 -40.90 -32.00 7.35
C LEU A 163 -41.74 -32.23 6.07
N ARG A 164 -41.56 -33.37 5.39
CA ARG A 164 -42.38 -33.72 4.21
C ARG A 164 -43.84 -34.03 4.56
N LYS A 165 -44.09 -34.61 5.74
CA LYS A 165 -45.42 -35.06 6.18
C LYS A 165 -46.28 -33.93 6.75
N ILE A 166 -45.69 -32.82 7.18
CA ILE A 166 -46.43 -31.71 7.75
C ILE A 166 -47.23 -31.00 6.63
N LYS A 167 -48.57 -31.13 6.66
CA LYS A 167 -49.51 -30.44 5.76
C LYS A 167 -49.66 -28.95 6.08
N VAL A 168 -49.24 -28.52 7.28
CA VAL A 168 -49.35 -27.14 7.77
C VAL A 168 -48.45 -26.16 6.98
N LEU A 169 -47.48 -26.65 6.19
CA LEU A 169 -46.58 -25.76 5.42
C LEU A 169 -47.27 -25.06 4.23
N ASP A 170 -48.48 -25.44 3.86
CA ASP A 170 -49.16 -24.88 2.70
C ASP A 170 -49.89 -23.55 3.03
N HIS A 171 -50.24 -23.33 4.30
CA HIS A 171 -50.89 -22.10 4.80
C HIS A 171 -50.08 -21.51 5.95
N VAL A 172 -48.99 -20.83 5.62
CA VAL A 172 -48.12 -20.15 6.59
C VAL A 172 -48.82 -18.91 7.14
N GLN A 173 -49.71 -19.11 8.11
CA GLN A 173 -49.90 -18.12 9.17
C GLN A 173 -48.78 -18.38 10.19
N ASN A 174 -48.13 -17.32 10.69
CA ASN A 174 -46.96 -17.42 11.57
C ASN A 174 -47.24 -18.17 12.89
N ASP A 175 -48.52 -18.40 13.18
CA ASP A 175 -49.01 -19.03 14.39
C ASP A 175 -48.78 -20.55 14.31
N GLY A 176 -47.77 -21.02 15.06
CA GLY A 176 -47.43 -22.46 15.19
C GLY A 176 -46.06 -22.86 14.63
N LEU A 177 -45.35 -21.98 13.92
CA LEU A 177 -43.99 -22.26 13.44
C LEU A 177 -42.99 -22.52 14.57
N ASP A 178 -43.18 -21.86 15.72
CA ASP A 178 -42.30 -22.00 16.87
C ASP A 178 -42.42 -23.39 17.51
N LEU A 179 -43.64 -23.88 17.66
CA LEU A 179 -43.91 -25.21 18.22
C LEU A 179 -43.30 -26.30 17.33
N ILE A 180 -43.48 -26.19 16.01
CA ILE A 180 -42.91 -27.14 15.03
C ILE A 180 -41.37 -27.07 15.03
N ALA A 181 -40.79 -25.87 15.08
CA ALA A 181 -39.34 -25.68 15.13
C ALA A 181 -38.75 -26.32 16.39
N ARG A 182 -39.42 -26.15 17.54
CA ARG A 182 -39.02 -26.74 18.82
C ARG A 182 -39.15 -28.27 18.82
N GLU A 183 -40.25 -28.82 18.30
CA GLU A 183 -40.47 -30.27 18.18
C GLU A 183 -39.39 -30.93 17.30
N LEU A 184 -39.04 -30.28 16.20
CA LEU A 184 -38.06 -30.78 15.25
C LEU A 184 -36.60 -30.43 15.59
N SER A 185 -36.38 -29.64 16.65
CA SER A 185 -35.06 -29.14 17.06
C SER A 185 -34.29 -28.45 15.93
N ILE A 186 -34.99 -27.62 15.14
CA ILE A 186 -34.45 -26.87 14.01
C ILE A 186 -34.82 -25.39 14.10
N SER A 187 -34.10 -24.53 13.38
CA SER A 187 -34.37 -23.10 13.43
C SER A 187 -35.68 -22.74 12.72
N LYS A 188 -36.40 -21.71 13.23
CA LYS A 188 -37.63 -21.19 12.58
C LYS A 188 -37.40 -20.84 11.11
N GLY A 189 -36.23 -20.29 10.79
CA GLY A 189 -35.84 -19.92 9.43
C GLY A 189 -35.75 -21.12 8.48
N GLU A 190 -35.30 -22.27 8.96
CA GLU A 190 -35.24 -23.51 8.16
C GLU A 190 -36.63 -24.10 7.90
N VAL A 191 -37.51 -24.06 8.91
CA VAL A 191 -38.92 -24.47 8.74
C VAL A 191 -39.61 -23.58 7.71
N LEU A 192 -39.41 -22.27 7.80
CA LEU A 192 -39.96 -21.29 6.85
C LEU A 192 -39.40 -21.50 5.44
N LEU A 193 -38.09 -21.72 5.31
CA LEU A 193 -37.44 -21.99 4.01
C LEU A 193 -37.98 -23.28 3.38
N ALA A 194 -38.12 -24.35 4.18
CA ALA A 194 -38.69 -25.61 3.73
C ALA A 194 -40.15 -25.44 3.25
N SER A 195 -40.95 -24.60 3.93
CA SER A 195 -42.32 -24.27 3.49
C SER A 195 -42.32 -23.55 2.16
N ARG A 196 -41.47 -22.53 2.01
CA ARG A 196 -41.36 -21.79 0.74
C ARG A 196 -40.95 -22.71 -0.41
N ILE A 197 -39.93 -23.54 -0.22
CA ILE A 197 -39.49 -24.52 -1.23
C ILE A 197 -40.63 -25.46 -1.60
N LYS A 198 -41.34 -26.01 -0.61
CA LYS A 198 -42.50 -26.87 -0.85
C LYS A 198 -43.59 -26.14 -1.63
N LYS A 199 -43.95 -24.90 -1.26
CA LYS A 199 -44.92 -24.09 -2.02
C LYS A 199 -44.49 -23.84 -3.46
N PHE A 200 -43.19 -23.71 -3.74
CA PHE A 200 -42.67 -23.59 -5.11
C PHE A 200 -42.68 -24.92 -5.86
N GLU A 201 -42.44 -26.06 -5.20
CA GLU A 201 -42.49 -27.39 -5.81
C GLU A 201 -43.92 -27.85 -6.12
N TYR A 202 -44.87 -27.54 -5.25
CA TYR A 202 -46.30 -27.89 -5.38
C TYR A 202 -47.16 -26.72 -5.90
N GLY A 203 -46.55 -25.59 -6.24
CA GLY A 203 -47.20 -24.38 -6.78
C GLY A 203 -47.58 -24.49 -8.26
N LYS A 204 -48.17 -25.64 -8.64
CA LYS A 204 -49.21 -25.73 -9.67
C LYS A 204 -50.53 -25.90 -8.95
#